data_AF-A0AAW1UQ28-F1
#
_entry.id   AF-A0AAW1UQ28-F1
#
_cell.length_a   1.000
_cell.length_b   1.000
_cell.length_c   1.000
_cell.angle_alpha   90.00
_cell.angle_beta   90.00
_cell.angle_gamma   90.00
#
_symmetry.space_group_name_H-M   'P 1'
#
loop_
_entity.id
_entity.type
_entity.pdbx_description
1 polymer ?
#
loop_
_entity_poly.entity_id
_entity_poly.type
_entity_poly.pdbx_seq_one_letter_code
_entity_poly.pdbx_strand_id
1 'polypeptide(L)'
;MQCTFNSASADVTLRIHLDQKDVEKLKSVFTSWSTGRFIGNLTVLDEDMNFVPILPSVSLTANKPGSIRVHDDFILTCAARGYSAMTFKWLKDGMFINISHSAG
;
A
#
# COMPACT_ATOMS: atom_id res chain seq x y z
N MET A 1 -8.98 17.25 -13.65
CA MET A 1 -8.56 15.83 -13.64
C MET A 1 -8.30 15.43 -12.21
N GLN A 2 -8.75 14.25 -11.80
CA GLN A 2 -8.63 13.75 -10.43
C GLN A 2 -7.85 12.44 -10.45
N CYS A 3 -6.92 12.31 -9.50
CA CYS A 3 -6.23 11.06 -9.19
C CYS A 3 -6.79 10.56 -7.85
N THR A 4 -7.27 9.32 -7.82
CA THR A 4 -7.78 8.68 -6.61
C THR A 4 -6.95 7.46 -6.27
N PHE A 5 -6.61 7.32 -4.99
CA PHE A 5 -6.02 6.12 -4.42
C PHE A 5 -7.10 5.31 -3.69
N ASN A 6 -7.03 3.98 -3.80
CA ASN A 6 -7.88 3.06 -3.05
C ASN A 6 -6.99 2.06 -2.30
N SER A 7 -7.01 2.07 -0.96
CA SER A 7 -6.34 1.06 -0.14
C SER A 7 -7.28 -0.10 0.12
N ALA A 8 -7.02 -1.25 -0.49
CA ALA A 8 -7.68 -2.50 -0.12
C ALA A 8 -6.71 -3.32 0.74
N SER A 9 -7.16 -3.66 1.96
CA SER A 9 -6.56 -4.55 2.97
C SER A 9 -5.10 -4.29 3.38
N ALA A 10 -4.86 -4.30 4.70
CA ALA A 10 -3.50 -4.30 5.24
C ALA A 10 -2.99 -5.74 5.29
N ASP A 11 -1.94 -6.04 4.53
CA ASP A 11 -1.17 -7.28 4.67
C ASP A 11 -0.21 -7.13 5.86
N VAL A 12 -0.35 -7.99 6.87
CA VAL A 12 0.54 -8.01 8.04
C VAL A 12 1.55 -9.14 7.86
N THR A 13 2.82 -8.80 7.71
CA THR A 13 3.92 -9.78 7.66
C THR A 13 4.56 -9.90 9.04
N LEU A 14 4.41 -11.05 9.70
CA LEU A 14 5.08 -11.36 10.95
C LEU A 14 6.43 -12.04 10.66
N ARG A 15 7.54 -11.42 11.07
CA ARG A 15 8.88 -12.04 11.05
C ARG A 15 9.26 -12.49 12.45
N ILE A 16 9.35 -13.80 12.66
CA ILE A 16 9.76 -14.39 13.93
C ILE A 16 11.20 -14.87 13.80
N HIS A 17 12.06 -14.46 14.72
CA HIS A 17 13.41 -15.01 14.87
C HIS A 17 13.38 -16.06 15.98
N LEU A 18 13.85 -17.27 15.68
CA LEU A 18 13.86 -18.39 16.62
C LEU A 18 15.07 -19.29 16.37
N ASP A 19 15.46 -20.04 17.41
CA ASP A 19 16.50 -21.06 17.33
C ASP A 19 16.03 -22.22 16.44
N GLN A 20 16.97 -22.86 15.74
CA GLN A 20 16.68 -23.98 14.84
C GLN A 20 15.91 -25.12 15.52
N LYS A 21 16.14 -25.35 16.82
CA LYS A 21 15.46 -26.36 17.64
C LYS A 21 13.95 -26.12 17.81
N ASP A 22 13.52 -24.86 17.71
CA ASP A 22 12.14 -24.44 17.95
C ASP A 22 11.32 -24.33 16.65
N VAL A 23 11.96 -24.47 15.49
CA VAL A 23 11.35 -24.35 14.15
C VAL A 23 10.23 -25.38 13.95
N GLU A 24 10.45 -26.64 14.29
CA GLU A 24 9.46 -27.71 14.07
C GLU A 24 8.24 -27.54 14.99
N LYS A 25 8.46 -27.07 16.23
CA LYS A 25 7.38 -26.73 17.15
C LYS A 25 6.54 -25.58 16.59
N LEU A 26 7.19 -24.54 16.07
CA LEU A 26 6.52 -23.38 15.47
C LEU A 26 5.73 -23.75 14.21
N LYS A 27 6.29 -24.59 13.33
CA LYS A 27 5.58 -25.12 12.16
C LYS A 27 4.31 -25.86 12.54
N SER A 28 4.36 -26.67 13.59
CA SER A 28 3.17 -27.42 14.08
C SER A 28 2.06 -26.48 14.55
N VAL A 29 2.42 -25.40 15.25
CA VAL A 29 1.49 -24.36 15.70
C VAL A 29 0.86 -23.62 14.51
N PHE A 30 1.67 -23.17 13.54
CA PHE A 30 1.13 -22.51 12.35
C PHE A 30 0.23 -23.42 11.51
N THR A 31 0.56 -24.71 11.42
CA THR A 31 -0.28 -25.71 10.75
C THR A 31 -1.60 -25.91 11.49
N SER A 32 -1.59 -25.88 12.82
CA SER A 32 -2.82 -25.92 13.62
C SER A 32 -3.70 -24.67 13.42
N TRP A 33 -3.09 -23.50 13.26
CA TRP A 33 -3.80 -22.23 13.04
C TRP A 33 -4.32 -22.06 11.60
N SER A 34 -3.68 -22.69 10.62
CA SER A 34 -4.18 -22.68 9.25
C SER A 34 -5.36 -23.64 9.06
N THR A 35 -5.40 -24.72 9.83
CA THR A 35 -6.43 -25.77 9.74
C THR A 35 -7.61 -25.52 10.68
N GLY A 36 -7.34 -25.16 11.93
CA GLY A 36 -8.33 -24.63 12.85
C GLY A 36 -8.51 -23.15 12.55
N ARG A 37 -9.71 -22.70 12.18
CA ARG A 37 -10.07 -21.28 11.94
C ARG A 37 -9.92 -20.37 13.18
N PHE A 38 -9.10 -20.76 14.16
CA PHE A 38 -8.87 -20.11 15.41
C PHE A 38 -7.37 -19.88 15.59
N ILE A 39 -6.99 -18.61 15.52
CA ILE A 39 -5.69 -18.12 15.97
C ILE A 39 -5.84 -17.97 17.49
N GLY A 40 -4.99 -18.64 18.27
CA GLY A 40 -5.00 -18.50 19.73
C GLY A 40 -4.74 -17.06 20.19
N ASN A 41 -4.80 -16.80 21.50
CA ASN A 41 -4.48 -15.47 22.04
C ASN A 41 -3.03 -15.08 21.70
N LEU A 42 -2.87 -14.11 20.81
CA LEU A 42 -1.59 -13.48 20.50
C LEU A 42 -1.42 -12.25 21.37
N THR A 43 -0.61 -12.36 22.42
CA THR A 43 -0.17 -11.20 23.21
C THR A 43 1.17 -10.71 22.67
N VAL A 44 1.18 -9.49 22.15
CA VAL A 44 2.41 -8.78 21.76
C VAL A 44 3.09 -8.31 23.04
N LEU A 45 4.25 -8.87 23.35
CA LEU A 45 5.05 -8.58 24.56
C LEU A 45 6.11 -7.50 24.29
N ASP A 46 5.74 -6.43 23.58
CA ASP A 46 6.66 -5.36 23.26
C ASP A 46 6.02 -4.01 23.60
N GLU A 47 6.61 -3.32 24.58
CA GLU A 47 6.13 -2.04 25.12
C GLU A 47 6.48 -0.84 24.21
N ASP A 48 7.34 -1.03 23.20
CA ASP A 48 7.87 0.03 22.34
C ASP A 48 7.37 -0.01 20.87
N MET A 49 6.24 -0.68 20.62
CA MET A 49 5.62 -0.71 19.28
C MET A 49 4.93 0.62 18.95
N ASN A 50 5.73 1.63 18.59
CA ASN A 50 5.24 2.83 17.93
C ASN A 50 4.85 2.48 16.48
N PHE A 51 3.63 1.97 16.31
CA PHE A 51 3.00 1.97 14.99
C PHE A 51 2.85 3.42 14.54
N VAL A 52 3.78 3.88 13.69
CA VAL A 52 3.62 5.11 12.94
C VAL A 52 2.90 4.72 11.65
N PRO A 53 1.56 4.84 11.58
CA PRO A 53 0.87 4.61 10.32
C PRO A 53 1.44 5.61 9.30
N ILE A 54 2.01 5.10 8.21
CA ILE A 54 2.33 5.95 7.06
C ILE A 54 0.99 6.42 6.51
N LEU A 55 0.60 7.64 6.88
CA LEU A 55 -0.63 8.26 6.41
C LEU A 55 -0.59 8.27 4.88
N PRO A 56 -1.61 7.71 4.21
CA PRO A 56 -1.66 7.73 2.77
C PRO A 56 -1.69 9.18 2.30
N SER A 57 -0.72 9.57 1.49
CA SER A 57 -0.63 10.91 0.92
C SER A 57 -0.64 10.79 -0.60
N VAL A 58 -1.40 11.67 -1.24
CA VAL A 58 -1.49 11.76 -2.70
C VAL A 58 -1.12 13.18 -3.09
N SER A 59 -0.25 13.32 -4.09
CA SER A 59 0.06 14.59 -4.71
C SER A 59 -0.17 14.52 -6.21
N LEU A 60 -0.63 15.63 -6.77
CA LEU A 60 -0.84 15.83 -8.20
C LEU A 60 -0.05 17.06 -8.63
N THR A 61 0.87 16.89 -9.56
CA THR A 61 1.70 17.98 -10.08
C THR A 61 1.68 18.02 -11.61
N ALA A 62 1.94 19.19 -12.16
CA ALA A 62 2.20 19.36 -13.60
C ALA A 62 3.69 19.65 -13.81
N ASN A 63 4.24 19.20 -14.93
CA ASN A 63 5.64 19.48 -15.29
C ASN A 63 5.89 20.96 -15.66
N LYS A 64 4.83 21.70 -16.01
CA LYS A 64 4.89 23.13 -16.31
C LYS A 64 4.36 23.94 -15.12
N PRO A 65 5.11 24.95 -14.63
CA PRO A 65 4.62 25.84 -13.60
C PRO A 65 3.58 26.83 -14.17
N GLY A 66 2.59 27.21 -13.36
CA GLY A 66 1.60 28.22 -13.71
C GLY A 66 0.42 27.72 -14.55
N SER A 67 -0.31 28.65 -15.16
CA SER A 67 -1.51 28.33 -15.95
C SER A 67 -1.14 27.70 -17.29
N ILE A 68 -1.69 26.52 -17.55
CA ILE A 68 -1.55 25.80 -18.81
C ILE A 68 -2.53 26.40 -19.82
N ARG A 69 -2.06 26.73 -21.02
CA ARG A 69 -2.90 27.33 -22.06
C ARG A 69 -3.45 26.27 -23.01
N VAL A 70 -4.47 26.68 -23.75
CA VAL A 70 -5.02 25.87 -24.85
C VAL A 70 -3.91 25.66 -25.89
N HIS A 71 -3.71 24.40 -26.30
CA HIS A 71 -2.64 23.91 -27.20
C HIS A 71 -1.26 23.72 -26.58
N ASP A 72 -1.11 23.90 -25.26
CA ASP A 72 0.11 23.47 -24.58
C ASP A 72 0.09 21.97 -24.30
N ASP A 73 1.19 21.29 -24.66
CA ASP A 73 1.43 19.92 -24.19
C ASP A 73 1.99 19.96 -22.76
N PHE A 74 1.49 19.08 -21.89
CA PHE A 74 1.94 18.96 -20.52
C PHE A 74 1.80 17.53 -20.00
N ILE A 75 2.52 17.23 -18.93
CA ILE A 75 2.48 15.95 -18.24
C ILE A 75 1.94 16.20 -16.83
N LEU A 76 0.94 15.41 -16.45
CA LEU A 76 0.48 15.31 -15.07
C LEU A 76 1.12 14.11 -14.41
N THR A 77 1.65 14.33 -13.22
CA THR A 77 2.24 13.29 -12.39
C THR A 77 1.39 13.12 -11.14
N CYS A 78 0.91 11.90 -10.91
CA CYS A 78 0.26 11.51 -9.65
C CYS A 78 1.24 10.65 -8.85
N ALA A 79 1.59 11.10 -7.64
CA ALA A 79 2.40 10.33 -6.72
C ALA A 79 1.58 10.01 -5.48
N ALA A 80 1.69 8.76 -5.00
CA ALA A 80 1.09 8.35 -3.73
C ALA A 80 2.12 7.65 -2.86
N ARG A 81 2.01 7.85 -1.54
CA ARG A 81 2.76 7.13 -0.50
C ARG A 81 1.77 6.46 0.44
N GLY A 82 2.05 5.25 0.87
CA GLY A 82 1.15 4.39 1.67
C GLY A 82 1.71 2.98 1.81
N TYR A 83 1.03 2.14 2.60
CA TYR A 83 1.54 0.84 3.06
C TYR A 83 1.12 -0.36 2.20
N SER A 84 0.03 -0.24 1.42
CA SER A 84 -0.53 -1.33 0.60
C SER A 84 -0.17 -1.20 -0.88
N ALA A 85 -0.39 -2.28 -1.64
CA ALA A 85 -0.36 -2.21 -3.11
C ALA A 85 -1.28 -1.09 -3.61
N MET A 86 -0.73 -0.17 -4.41
CA MET A 86 -1.45 1.02 -4.87
C MET A 86 -1.90 0.84 -6.31
N THR A 87 -3.12 1.28 -6.61
CA THR A 87 -3.62 1.37 -7.98
C THR A 87 -3.95 2.82 -8.30
N PHE A 88 -3.46 3.29 -9.45
CA PHE A 88 -3.68 4.66 -9.93
C PHE A 88 -4.74 4.67 -11.03
N LYS A 89 -5.61 5.69 -10.99
CA LYS A 89 -6.68 5.89 -11.98
C LYS A 89 -6.76 7.38 -12.30
N TRP A 90 -6.81 7.70 -13.60
CA TRP A 90 -6.99 9.06 -14.07
C TRP A 90 -8.44 9.28 -14.51
N LEU A 91 -9.09 10.29 -13.93
CA LEU A 91 -10.43 10.71 -14.30
C LEU A 91 -10.44 12.16 -14.79
N LYS A 92 -11.18 12.40 -15.87
CA LYS A 92 -11.56 13.73 -16.35
C LYS A 92 -13.07 13.84 -16.24
N ASP A 93 -13.55 14.79 -15.43
CA ASP A 93 -14.98 15.05 -15.22
C ASP A 93 -15.76 13.79 -14.79
N GLY A 94 -15.13 12.96 -13.94
CA GLY A 94 -15.69 11.69 -13.47
C GLY A 94 -15.58 10.52 -14.45
N MET A 95 -15.10 10.74 -15.67
CA MET A 95 -14.91 9.68 -16.68
C MET A 95 -13.46 9.23 -16.75
N PHE A 96 -13.25 7.93 -16.97
CA PHE A 96 -11.93 7.37 -17.23
C PHE A 96 -11.34 7.88 -18.53
N ILE A 97 -10.05 8.19 -18.51
CA ILE A 97 -9.27 8.53 -19.71
C ILE A 97 -8.30 7.40 -20.04
N ASN A 98 -8.03 7.20 -21.33
CA ASN A 98 -7.08 6.19 -21.78
C ASN A 98 -5.67 6.73 -21.56
N ILE A 99 -4.85 6.01 -20.79
CA ILE A 99 -3.54 6.47 -20.35
C ILE A 99 -2.49 5.65 -21.11
N SER A 100 -1.58 6.29 -21.84
CA SER A 100 -0.36 5.64 -22.32
C SER A 100 0.62 5.59 -21.14
N HIS A 101 0.74 4.42 -20.51
CA HIS A 101 1.66 4.22 -19.40
C HIS A 101 3.10 4.19 -19.94
N SER A 102 3.90 5.21 -19.66
CA SER A 102 5.36 5.13 -19.76
C SER A 102 5.91 4.98 -18.34
N ALA A 103 6.15 3.74 -17.92
CA ALA A 103 7.00 3.49 -16.76
C ALA A 103 8.42 3.98 -17.12
N GLY A 104 8.95 4.93 -16.35
CA GLY A 104 10.34 5.36 -16.39
C GLY A 104 11.04 4.94 -15.11
#